data_AF-A0A6A5GF12-F1
#
_entry.id   AF-A0A6A5GF12-F1
#
_cell.length_a   1.000
_cell.length_b   1.000
_cell.length_c   1.000
_cell.angle_alpha   90.00
_cell.angle_beta   90.00
_cell.angle_gamma   90.00
#
_symmetry.space_group_name_H-M   'P 1'
#
loop_
_entity.id
_entity.type
_entity.pdbx_description
1 polymer ?
#
loop_
_entity_poly.entity_id
_entity_poly.type
_entity_poly.pdbx_seq_one_letter_code
_entity_poly.pdbx_strand_id
1 'polypeptide(L)'
;MATSAPPENGSNSDQIGPPSEIAPIIAKYHFYNDLIAGVLSIVLNFLLVFVVTKRIASASKVFKKVLSLSKLFEILFSTSYIMTAPVFTSIAIKPTFSGLMIVNTGWQFNFLCSLLFLSAALVLLTQQIFLAPWSYYIRYAQVCRKDSVKCSDIFTIIFVNLIFQVLTSVCLCYASIPTAIDISSLSETARKFTGIDVAFLLLSYTKQITTTKERINQIVSIISGFGYLASLLLSVFIMIFCTVKINMKVRESKNTSNNLLALQKKMNRVLLTQVRHMNSQI
;
A
#
# COMPACT_ATOMS: atom_id res chain seq x y z
N MET A 1 24.09 -18.96 7.81
CA MET A 1 22.84 -18.93 8.60
C MET A 1 23.02 -17.87 9.67
N ALA A 2 22.50 -16.67 9.45
CA ALA A 2 22.47 -15.61 10.46
C ALA A 2 21.04 -15.57 11.01
N THR A 3 20.90 -15.90 12.29
CA THR A 3 19.64 -15.90 13.02
C THR A 3 19.18 -14.46 13.26
N SER A 4 17.97 -14.14 12.81
CA SER A 4 17.31 -12.84 13.00
C SER A 4 16.59 -12.73 14.35
N ALA A 5 17.13 -13.34 15.40
CA ALA A 5 16.62 -13.19 16.75
C ALA A 5 17.31 -12.00 17.43
N PRO A 6 16.59 -11.16 18.20
CA PRO A 6 17.22 -10.14 19.03
C PRO A 6 18.15 -10.81 20.05
N PRO A 7 19.25 -10.16 20.46
CA PRO A 7 20.15 -10.74 21.46
C PRO A 7 19.39 -10.97 22.77
N GLU A 8 19.60 -12.14 23.37
CA GLU A 8 19.15 -12.43 24.74
C GLU A 8 19.95 -11.54 25.69
N ASN A 9 19.36 -10.43 26.12
CA ASN A 9 19.96 -9.56 27.13
C ASN A 9 19.89 -10.23 28.50
N GLY A 10 21.04 -10.75 28.95
CA GLY A 10 21.31 -11.00 30.36
C GLY A 10 21.43 -9.68 31.13
N SER A 11 20.80 -9.65 32.31
CA SER A 11 20.92 -8.66 33.40
C SER A 11 20.52 -7.20 33.11
N ASN A 12 19.46 -6.75 33.79
CA ASN A 12 19.13 -5.35 34.13
C ASN A 12 19.10 -4.32 32.98
N SER A 13 18.24 -4.51 31.99
CA SER A 13 17.81 -3.37 31.16
C SER A 13 16.28 -3.29 31.14
N ASP A 14 15.72 -2.39 31.96
CA ASP A 14 14.34 -1.88 31.85
C ASP A 14 14.16 -1.01 30.59
N GLN A 15 14.91 -1.31 29.53
CA GLN A 15 15.04 -0.43 28.38
C GLN A 15 13.98 -0.78 27.35
N ILE A 16 12.95 0.06 27.32
CA ILE A 16 11.90 0.01 26.32
C ILE A 16 12.42 0.75 25.06
N GLY A 17 12.82 0.00 24.04
CA GLY A 17 13.28 0.58 22.75
C GLY A 17 14.79 0.55 22.50
N PRO A 18 15.26 1.12 21.37
CA PRO A 18 16.68 1.23 21.07
C PRO A 18 17.39 2.10 22.14
N PRO A 19 18.73 1.96 22.30
CA PRO A 19 19.54 2.80 23.19
C PRO A 19 19.12 4.26 23.10
N SER A 20 18.87 4.91 24.24
CA SER A 20 18.40 6.30 24.31
C SER A 20 19.34 7.28 23.59
N GLU A 21 20.62 6.92 23.48
CA GLU A 21 21.64 7.66 22.73
C GLU A 21 21.50 7.50 21.21
N ILE A 22 21.00 6.36 20.75
CA ILE A 22 20.89 5.99 19.32
C ILE A 22 19.48 6.27 18.78
N ALA A 23 18.45 6.22 19.63
CA ALA A 23 17.06 6.47 19.28
C ALA A 23 16.83 7.80 18.50
N PRO A 24 17.32 8.97 18.95
CA PRO A 24 17.14 10.22 18.21
C PRO A 24 17.91 10.23 16.88
N ILE A 25 19.03 9.51 16.80
CA ILE A 25 19.82 9.36 15.57
C ILE A 25 19.03 8.53 14.56
N ILE A 26 18.46 7.40 14.98
CA ILE A 26 17.60 6.56 14.14
C ILE A 26 16.38 7.34 13.66
N ALA A 27 15.70 8.07 14.56
CA ALA A 27 14.55 8.90 14.19
C ALA A 27 14.93 9.96 13.14
N LYS A 28 16.08 10.61 13.30
CA LYS A 28 16.59 11.59 12.33
C LYS A 28 16.90 10.97 10.96
N TYR A 29 17.57 9.82 10.92
CA TYR A 29 17.82 9.11 9.66
C TYR A 29 16.53 8.63 9.00
N HIS A 30 15.58 8.11 9.78
CA HIS A 30 14.27 7.68 9.29
C HIS A 30 13.52 8.86 8.66
N PHE A 31 13.49 10.02 9.31
CA PHE A 31 12.89 11.23 8.78
C PHE A 31 13.51 11.66 7.45
N TYR A 32 14.85 11.74 7.35
CA TYR A 32 15.50 12.12 6.09
C TYR A 32 15.29 11.09 4.98
N ASN A 33 15.29 9.80 5.32
CA ASN A 33 15.00 8.75 4.35
C ASN A 33 13.57 8.88 3.81
N ASP A 34 12.59 9.06 4.69
CA ASP A 34 11.18 9.25 4.30
C ASP A 34 10.98 10.54 3.51
N LEU A 35 11.70 11.61 3.86
CA LEU A 35 11.68 12.87 3.13
C LEU A 35 12.18 12.68 1.68
N ILE A 36 13.37 12.08 1.50
CA ILE A 36 13.97 11.88 0.18
C ILE A 36 13.10 10.90 -0.65
N ALA A 37 12.73 9.77 -0.07
CA ALA A 37 11.90 8.76 -0.73
C ALA A 37 10.52 9.33 -1.10
N GLY A 38 9.90 10.09 -0.19
CA GLY A 38 8.62 10.73 -0.39
C GLY A 38 8.66 11.78 -1.50
N VAL A 39 9.65 12.69 -1.49
CA VAL A 39 9.81 13.70 -2.55
C VAL A 39 10.03 13.04 -3.90
N LEU A 40 10.89 12.03 -3.98
CA LEU A 40 11.12 11.28 -5.21
C LEU A 40 9.84 10.60 -5.70
N SER A 41 9.11 9.94 -4.80
CA SER A 41 7.82 9.31 -5.10
C SER A 41 6.81 10.31 -5.65
N ILE A 42 6.70 11.50 -5.04
CA ILE A 42 5.80 12.57 -5.50
C ILE A 42 6.16 12.99 -6.94
N VAL A 43 7.43 13.28 -7.20
CA VAL A 43 7.91 13.71 -8.53
C VAL A 43 7.63 12.65 -9.59
N LEU A 44 7.95 11.38 -9.30
CA LEU A 44 7.71 10.26 -10.22
C LEU A 44 6.23 10.06 -10.50
N ASN A 45 5.38 10.16 -9.47
CA ASN A 45 3.94 10.00 -9.63
C ASN A 45 3.30 11.16 -10.42
N PHE A 46 3.75 12.41 -10.23
CA PHE A 46 3.34 13.52 -11.08
C PHE A 46 3.73 13.31 -12.54
N LEU A 47 4.97 12.85 -12.79
CA LEU A 47 5.45 12.55 -14.14
C LEU A 47 4.62 11.43 -14.79
N LEU A 48 4.27 10.38 -14.04
CA LEU A 48 3.40 9.31 -14.52
C LEU A 48 1.99 9.81 -14.88
N VAL A 49 1.38 10.66 -14.05
CA VAL A 49 0.08 11.29 -14.35
C VAL A 49 0.17 12.10 -15.64
N PHE A 50 1.24 12.88 -15.81
CA PHE A 50 1.47 13.67 -17.01
C PHE A 50 1.59 12.79 -18.27
N VAL A 51 2.44 11.76 -18.23
CA VAL A 51 2.66 10.84 -19.36
C VAL A 51 1.37 10.12 -19.75
N VAL A 52 0.65 9.54 -18.79
CA VAL A 52 -0.61 8.81 -19.03
C VAL A 52 -1.67 9.72 -19.63
N THR A 53 -1.81 10.93 -19.09
CA THR A 53 -2.86 11.86 -19.51
C THR A 53 -2.57 12.47 -20.88
N LYS A 54 -1.33 12.91 -21.12
CA LYS A 54 -0.94 13.71 -22.29
C LYS A 54 -0.24 12.95 -23.40
N ARG A 55 0.47 11.85 -23.13
CA ARG A 55 1.31 11.15 -24.13
C ARG A 55 0.69 9.87 -24.66
N ILE A 56 -0.06 9.13 -23.85
CA ILE A 56 -0.63 7.84 -24.27
C ILE A 56 -1.96 8.06 -24.99
N ALA A 57 -1.95 8.20 -26.32
CA ALA A 57 -3.18 8.39 -27.11
C ALA A 57 -4.07 7.14 -27.17
N SER A 58 -3.49 5.94 -27.12
CA SER A 58 -4.17 4.66 -27.26
C SER A 58 -4.98 4.21 -26.03
N ALA A 59 -4.77 4.84 -24.87
CA ALA A 59 -5.44 4.46 -23.63
C ALA A 59 -6.86 5.06 -23.55
N SER A 60 -7.81 4.25 -23.08
CA SER A 60 -9.19 4.70 -22.88
C SER A 60 -9.29 5.85 -21.87
N LYS A 61 -10.28 6.74 -22.05
CA LYS A 61 -10.51 7.89 -21.15
C LYS A 61 -10.72 7.44 -19.70
N VAL A 62 -11.46 6.35 -19.50
CA VAL A 62 -11.73 5.77 -18.17
C VAL A 62 -10.43 5.31 -17.53
N PHE A 63 -9.58 4.59 -18.27
CA PHE A 63 -8.28 4.15 -17.77
C PHE A 63 -7.40 5.31 -17.31
N LYS A 64 -7.30 6.37 -18.12
CA LYS A 64 -6.50 7.56 -17.77
C LYS A 64 -6.97 8.20 -16.48
N LYS A 65 -8.29 8.30 -16.28
CA LYS A 65 -8.88 8.85 -15.05
C LYS A 65 -8.58 7.98 -13.84
N VAL A 66 -8.80 6.67 -13.94
CA VAL A 66 -8.58 5.75 -12.80
C VAL A 66 -7.10 5.67 -12.44
N LEU A 67 -6.21 5.61 -13.44
CA LEU A 67 -4.77 5.59 -13.19
C LEU A 67 -4.28 6.92 -12.59
N SER A 68 -4.80 8.06 -13.06
CA SER A 68 -4.47 9.36 -12.47
C SER A 68 -4.95 9.46 -11.03
N LEU A 69 -6.17 9.00 -10.74
CA LEU A 69 -6.72 8.97 -9.38
C LEU A 69 -5.88 8.07 -8.45
N SER A 70 -5.48 6.89 -8.92
CA SER A 70 -4.58 5.99 -8.19
C SER A 70 -3.27 6.68 -7.82
N LYS A 71 -2.68 7.43 -8.78
CA LYS A 71 -1.41 8.15 -8.57
C LYS A 71 -1.57 9.34 -7.64
N LEU A 72 -2.74 9.99 -7.62
CA LEU A 72 -3.05 11.02 -6.62
C LEU A 72 -3.08 10.44 -5.20
N PHE A 73 -3.63 9.23 -5.00
CA PHE A 73 -3.56 8.57 -3.69
C PHE A 73 -2.14 8.22 -3.26
N GLU A 74 -1.26 7.82 -4.19
CA GLU A 74 0.17 7.60 -3.90
C GLU A 74 0.91 8.90 -3.53
N ILE A 75 0.56 10.02 -4.18
CA ILE A 75 1.09 11.35 -3.84
C ILE A 75 0.60 11.75 -2.43
N LEU A 76 -0.70 11.62 -2.15
CA LEU A 76 -1.26 11.93 -0.83
C LEU A 76 -0.62 11.08 0.27
N PHE A 77 -0.42 9.78 0.00
CA PHE A 77 0.30 8.89 0.90
C PHE A 77 1.72 9.37 1.16
N SER A 78 2.49 9.68 0.11
CA SER A 78 3.87 10.16 0.22
C SER A 78 3.95 11.47 1.02
N THR A 79 3.04 12.42 0.74
CA THR A 79 2.96 13.68 1.49
C THR A 79 2.65 13.43 2.98
N SER A 80 1.66 12.58 3.28
CA SER A 80 1.29 12.26 4.66
C SER A 80 2.44 11.56 5.41
N TYR A 81 3.17 10.67 4.74
CA TYR A 81 4.35 9.99 5.30
C TYR A 81 5.49 10.96 5.59
N ILE A 82 5.76 11.94 4.71
CA ILE A 82 6.74 13.00 4.99
C ILE A 82 6.34 13.80 6.22
N MET A 83 5.05 14.18 6.32
CA MET A 83 4.56 15.01 7.42
C MET A 83 4.63 14.31 8.77
N THR A 84 4.41 12.99 8.81
CA THR A 84 4.26 12.22 10.06
C THR A 84 5.44 11.33 10.39
N ALA A 85 6.26 10.96 9.40
CA ALA A 85 7.36 9.98 9.49
C ALA A 85 7.09 8.90 10.57
N PRO A 86 6.05 8.07 10.37
CA PRO A 86 5.54 7.20 11.41
C PRO A 86 6.54 6.09 11.72
N VAL A 87 7.01 6.01 12.96
CA VAL A 87 7.89 4.93 13.43
C VAL A 87 7.07 3.91 14.19
N PHE A 88 7.13 2.65 13.75
CA PHE A 88 6.48 1.51 14.39
C PHE A 88 7.45 0.88 15.39
N THR A 89 7.07 0.87 16.66
CA THR A 89 7.90 0.29 17.73
C THR A 89 7.10 -0.65 18.61
N SER A 90 7.67 -1.82 18.89
CA SER A 90 7.08 -2.78 19.81
C SER A 90 7.50 -2.43 21.24
N ILE A 91 6.54 -2.27 22.13
CA ILE A 91 6.75 -1.99 23.55
C ILE A 91 6.33 -3.21 24.35
N ALA A 92 7.24 -3.71 25.19
CA ALA A 92 6.97 -4.76 26.15
C ALA A 92 7.44 -4.30 27.53
N ILE A 93 6.50 -4.13 28.46
CA ILE A 93 6.73 -3.89 29.88
C ILE A 93 6.32 -5.18 30.59
N LYS A 94 7.32 -6.01 30.92
CA LYS A 94 7.07 -7.29 31.60
C LYS A 94 6.61 -7.02 33.04
N PRO A 95 5.62 -7.78 33.58
CA PRO A 95 4.84 -8.83 32.93
C PRO A 95 3.49 -8.35 32.34
N THR A 96 3.17 -7.07 32.42
CA THR A 96 1.78 -6.57 32.34
C THR A 96 1.36 -5.99 31.00
N PHE A 97 2.30 -5.60 30.13
CA PHE A 97 1.95 -4.86 28.93
C PHE A 97 2.82 -5.25 27.74
N SER A 98 2.17 -5.57 26.63
CA SER A 98 2.80 -5.67 25.32
C SER A 98 1.90 -5.00 24.29
N GLY A 99 2.47 -4.15 23.45
CA GLY A 99 1.74 -3.41 22.43
C GLY A 99 2.64 -2.84 21.33
N LEU A 100 2.02 -2.43 20.24
CA LEU A 100 2.64 -1.68 19.16
C LEU A 100 2.36 -0.20 19.35
N MET A 101 3.40 0.61 19.45
CA MET A 101 3.31 2.06 19.47
C MET A 101 3.74 2.60 18.11
N ILE A 102 2.97 3.56 17.59
CA ILE A 102 3.26 4.24 16.33
C ILE A 102 3.49 5.70 16.68
N VAL A 103 4.71 6.17 16.49
CA VAL A 103 5.16 7.49 16.96
C VAL A 103 5.32 8.43 15.78
N ASN A 104 4.81 9.66 15.91
CA ASN A 104 5.07 10.73 14.94
C ASN A 104 6.50 11.26 15.14
N THR A 105 7.39 10.99 14.19
CA THR A 105 8.76 11.53 14.19
C THR A 105 8.96 12.65 13.16
N GLY A 106 7.91 12.98 12.42
CA GLY A 106 7.92 14.00 11.39
C GLY A 106 7.74 15.41 11.96
N TRP A 107 6.97 16.22 11.25
CA TRP A 107 6.66 17.56 11.69
C TRP A 107 5.80 17.56 12.95
N GLN A 108 6.19 18.46 13.86
CA GLN A 108 5.56 18.59 15.16
C GLN A 108 4.41 19.57 15.06
N PHE A 109 3.19 19.04 15.20
CA PHE A 109 1.96 19.81 15.35
C PHE A 109 1.41 19.63 16.77
N ASN A 110 0.38 20.40 17.12
CA ASN A 110 -0.41 20.15 18.33
C ASN A 110 -0.83 18.68 18.41
N PHE A 111 -0.86 18.12 19.63
CA PHE A 111 -1.09 16.68 19.87
C PHE A 111 -2.27 16.09 19.07
N LEU A 112 -3.43 16.77 19.09
CA LEU A 112 -4.62 16.35 18.35
C LEU A 112 -4.40 16.36 16.82
N CYS A 113 -3.73 17.38 16.31
CA CYS A 113 -3.44 17.54 14.89
C CYS A 113 -2.46 16.47 14.41
N SER A 114 -1.40 16.24 15.19
CA SER A 114 -0.44 15.14 14.97
C SER A 114 -1.13 13.77 14.97
N LEU A 115 -2.08 13.55 15.88
CA LEU A 115 -2.87 12.31 15.93
C LEU A 115 -3.72 12.12 14.66
N LEU A 116 -4.40 13.17 14.19
CA LEU A 116 -5.21 13.13 12.97
C LEU A 116 -4.35 12.85 11.73
N PHE A 117 -3.21 13.52 11.59
CA PHE A 117 -2.28 13.25 10.48
C PHE A 117 -1.73 11.83 10.54
N LEU A 118 -1.39 11.33 11.74
CA LEU A 118 -0.90 9.97 11.92
C LEU A 118 -1.96 8.92 11.56
N SER A 119 -3.22 9.13 11.99
CA SER A 119 -4.34 8.28 11.56
C SER A 119 -4.56 8.34 10.06
N ALA A 120 -4.51 9.53 9.45
CA ALA A 120 -4.63 9.68 7.99
C ALA A 120 -3.49 8.98 7.24
N ALA A 121 -2.26 9.03 7.75
CA ALA A 121 -1.11 8.30 7.21
C ALA A 121 -1.34 6.78 7.23
N LEU A 122 -1.89 6.24 8.32
CA LEU A 122 -2.23 4.81 8.42
C LEU A 122 -3.35 4.40 7.47
N VAL A 123 -4.40 5.23 7.33
CA VAL A 123 -5.46 5.00 6.33
C VAL A 123 -4.87 4.99 4.93
N LEU A 124 -4.03 5.96 4.58
CA LEU A 124 -3.39 6.01 3.27
C LEU A 124 -2.41 4.84 3.06
N LEU A 125 -1.76 4.35 4.12
CA LEU A 125 -0.88 3.18 4.08
C LEU A 125 -1.67 1.91 3.74
N THR A 126 -2.78 1.63 4.42
CA THR A 126 -3.60 0.45 4.09
C THR A 126 -4.24 0.58 2.72
N GLN A 127 -4.55 1.81 2.26
CA GLN A 127 -5.06 2.06 0.93
C GLN A 127 -4.07 1.59 -0.16
N GLN A 128 -2.75 1.66 0.08
CA GLN A 128 -1.74 1.16 -0.85
C GLN A 128 -1.86 -0.35 -1.13
N ILE A 129 -2.33 -1.13 -0.15
CA ILE A 129 -2.55 -2.58 -0.29
C ILE A 129 -3.60 -2.88 -1.36
N PHE A 130 -4.59 -2.00 -1.51
CA PHE A 130 -5.68 -2.15 -2.49
C PHE A 130 -5.40 -1.47 -3.83
N LEU A 131 -4.55 -0.43 -3.87
CA LEU A 131 -4.19 0.23 -5.13
C LEU A 131 -3.47 -0.72 -6.10
N ALA A 132 -2.56 -1.55 -5.58
CA ALA A 132 -1.84 -2.54 -6.39
C ALA A 132 -2.77 -3.53 -7.13
N PRO A 133 -3.63 -4.34 -6.47
CA PRO A 133 -4.50 -5.29 -7.15
C PRO A 133 -5.49 -4.63 -8.12
N TRP A 134 -5.89 -3.38 -7.86
CA TRP A 134 -6.74 -2.63 -8.78
C TRP A 134 -6.05 -2.26 -10.07
N SER A 135 -4.81 -1.80 -9.97
CA SER A 135 -4.01 -1.49 -11.16
C SER A 135 -3.85 -2.74 -12.04
N TYR A 136 -3.66 -3.91 -11.42
CA TYR A 136 -3.62 -5.21 -12.11
C TYR A 136 -4.97 -5.59 -12.74
N TYR A 137 -6.08 -5.44 -12.01
CA TYR A 137 -7.41 -5.72 -12.53
C TYR A 137 -7.76 -4.83 -13.74
N ILE A 138 -7.45 -3.54 -13.65
CA ILE A 138 -7.70 -2.58 -14.73
C ILE A 138 -6.92 -2.97 -15.98
N ARG A 139 -5.63 -3.33 -15.84
CA ARG A 139 -4.82 -3.83 -16.96
C ARG A 139 -5.39 -5.13 -17.52
N TYR A 140 -5.83 -6.04 -16.66
CA TYR A 140 -6.49 -7.28 -17.08
C TYR A 140 -7.75 -6.98 -17.90
N ALA A 141 -8.61 -6.07 -17.45
CA ALA A 141 -9.82 -5.69 -18.17
C ALA A 141 -9.52 -5.02 -19.52
N GLN A 142 -8.41 -4.29 -19.66
CA GLN A 142 -8.00 -3.74 -20.95
C GLN A 142 -7.48 -4.78 -21.94
N VAL A 143 -6.67 -5.74 -21.46
CA VAL A 143 -6.00 -6.72 -22.34
C VAL A 143 -6.92 -7.89 -22.68
N CYS A 144 -7.72 -8.35 -21.70
CA CYS A 144 -8.43 -9.61 -21.82
C CYS A 144 -9.92 -9.48 -22.15
N ARG A 145 -10.57 -8.33 -21.91
CA ARG A 145 -12.01 -8.15 -22.14
C ARG A 145 -12.27 -7.31 -23.39
N LYS A 146 -13.23 -7.76 -24.22
CA LYS A 146 -13.68 -7.02 -25.43
C LYS A 146 -14.38 -5.70 -25.07
N ASP A 147 -15.17 -5.70 -24.00
CA ASP A 147 -15.99 -4.54 -23.58
C ASP A 147 -15.21 -3.48 -22.79
N SER A 148 -13.88 -3.60 -22.65
CA SER A 148 -13.07 -2.74 -21.77
C SER A 148 -13.61 -2.67 -20.32
N VAL A 149 -13.11 -1.72 -19.52
CA VAL A 149 -13.57 -1.49 -18.14
C VAL A 149 -14.94 -0.80 -18.15
N LYS A 150 -15.98 -1.46 -17.61
CA LYS A 150 -17.31 -0.84 -17.43
C LYS A 150 -17.33 0.02 -16.16
N CYS A 151 -18.19 1.03 -16.14
CA CYS A 151 -18.34 1.90 -14.97
C CYS A 151 -18.85 1.13 -13.74
N SER A 152 -19.73 0.13 -13.94
CA SER A 152 -20.20 -0.78 -12.89
C SER A 152 -19.06 -1.53 -12.20
N ASP A 153 -18.07 -1.99 -12.96
CA ASP A 153 -16.92 -2.72 -12.41
C ASP A 153 -16.10 -1.80 -11.48
N ILE A 154 -15.95 -0.52 -11.85
CA ILE A 154 -15.27 0.49 -11.04
C ILE A 154 -16.04 0.75 -9.74
N PHE A 155 -17.36 0.90 -9.82
CA PHE A 155 -18.20 1.09 -8.63
C PHE A 155 -18.09 -0.09 -7.66
N THR A 156 -18.14 -1.32 -8.16
CA THR A 156 -17.97 -2.52 -7.32
C THR A 156 -16.60 -2.54 -6.65
N ILE A 157 -15.53 -2.21 -7.38
CA ILE A 157 -14.17 -2.16 -6.82
C ILE A 157 -14.06 -1.10 -5.72
N ILE A 158 -14.57 0.11 -5.96
CA ILE A 158 -14.58 1.19 -4.97
C ILE A 158 -15.35 0.76 -3.72
N PHE A 159 -16.53 0.15 -3.90
CA PHE A 159 -17.36 -0.30 -2.80
C PHE A 159 -16.68 -1.39 -1.97
N VAL A 160 -16.13 -2.41 -2.62
CA VAL A 160 -15.34 -3.46 -1.95
C VAL A 160 -14.15 -2.85 -1.21
N ASN A 161 -13.49 -1.84 -1.79
CA ASN A 161 -12.43 -1.13 -1.10
C ASN A 161 -12.89 -0.53 0.21
N LEU A 162 -14.01 0.19 0.17
CA LEU A 162 -14.45 0.98 1.29
C LEU A 162 -14.77 0.05 2.46
N ILE A 163 -15.38 -1.11 2.18
CA ILE A 163 -15.61 -2.14 3.18
C ILE A 163 -14.30 -2.60 3.80
N PHE A 164 -13.32 -3.02 3.01
CA PHE A 164 -12.05 -3.50 3.54
C PHE A 164 -11.25 -2.39 4.23
N GLN A 165 -11.32 -1.16 3.74
CA GLN A 165 -10.64 0.00 4.30
C GLN A 165 -11.23 0.39 5.67
N VAL A 166 -12.55 0.28 5.82
CA VAL A 166 -13.22 0.45 7.12
C VAL A 166 -12.80 -0.65 8.07
N LEU A 167 -12.89 -1.92 7.65
CA LEU A 167 -12.52 -3.07 8.47
C LEU A 167 -11.05 -3.05 8.90
N THR A 168 -10.16 -2.51 8.08
CA THR A 168 -8.72 -2.41 8.38
C THR A 168 -8.39 -1.11 9.10
N SER A 169 -8.25 -0.01 8.37
CA SER A 169 -7.65 1.22 8.85
C SER A 169 -8.51 1.99 9.84
N VAL A 170 -9.82 2.08 9.61
CA VAL A 170 -10.71 2.86 10.50
C VAL A 170 -10.82 2.14 11.84
N CYS A 171 -11.04 0.83 11.83
CA CYS A 171 -11.02 0.00 13.04
C CYS A 171 -9.67 0.06 13.76
N LEU A 172 -8.55 -0.02 13.03
CA LEU A 172 -7.21 0.06 13.62
C LEU A 172 -6.95 1.43 14.25
N CYS A 173 -7.26 2.52 13.56
CA CYS A 173 -7.10 3.88 14.09
C CYS A 173 -7.97 4.08 15.34
N TYR A 174 -9.24 3.64 15.29
CA TYR A 174 -10.13 3.73 16.45
C TYR A 174 -9.60 2.95 17.66
N ALA A 175 -9.14 1.71 17.44
CA ALA A 175 -8.61 0.85 18.50
C ALA A 175 -7.25 1.34 19.05
N SER A 176 -6.53 2.17 18.30
CA SER A 176 -5.17 2.63 18.66
C SER A 176 -5.12 4.05 19.23
N ILE A 177 -6.26 4.73 19.40
CA ILE A 177 -6.30 6.03 20.10
C ILE A 177 -5.93 5.81 21.57
N PRO A 178 -4.86 6.46 22.08
CA PRO A 178 -4.42 6.29 23.47
C PRO A 178 -5.42 6.91 24.45
N THR A 179 -5.59 6.31 25.63
CA THR A 179 -6.36 6.91 26.73
C THR A 179 -5.50 7.90 27.53
N ALA A 180 -6.13 8.74 28.35
CA ALA A 180 -5.40 9.70 29.20
C ALA A 180 -4.36 9.02 30.12
N ILE A 181 -4.68 7.82 30.62
CA ILE A 181 -3.78 7.00 31.45
C ILE A 181 -2.57 6.53 30.62
N ASP A 182 -2.79 6.09 29.37
CA ASP A 182 -1.70 5.69 28.47
C ASP A 182 -0.77 6.86 28.16
N ILE A 183 -1.32 8.07 27.96
CA ILE A 183 -0.54 9.28 27.72
C ILE A 183 0.33 9.60 28.94
N SER A 184 -0.20 9.53 30.16
CA SER A 184 0.61 9.78 31.37
C SER A 184 1.71 8.75 31.60
N SER A 185 1.51 7.49 31.20
CA SER A 185 2.44 6.39 31.46
C SER A 185 3.50 6.21 30.36
N LEU A 186 3.13 6.44 29.09
CA LEU A 186 3.97 6.11 27.94
C LEU A 186 4.52 7.35 27.21
N SER A 187 4.15 8.56 27.60
CA SER A 187 4.72 9.80 27.04
C SER A 187 6.23 9.89 27.25
N GLU A 188 6.72 9.56 28.44
CA GLU A 188 8.17 9.54 28.73
C GLU A 188 8.89 8.50 27.87
N THR A 189 8.26 7.35 27.66
CA THR A 189 8.76 6.32 26.73
C THR A 189 8.81 6.86 25.30
N ALA A 190 7.74 7.49 24.80
CA ALA A 190 7.71 8.13 23.47
C ALA A 190 8.80 9.18 23.30
N ARG A 191 9.04 9.97 24.36
CA ARG A 191 10.09 10.98 24.41
C ARG A 191 11.48 10.36 24.39
N LYS A 192 11.71 9.21 25.01
CA LYS A 192 12.99 8.47 24.90
C LYS A 192 13.27 8.00 23.48
N PHE A 193 12.24 7.71 22.68
CA PHE A 193 12.40 7.31 21.28
C PHE A 193 12.74 8.47 20.34
N THR A 194 12.24 9.67 20.61
CA THR A 194 12.29 10.81 19.67
C THR A 194 13.11 12.00 20.17
N GLY A 195 13.41 12.04 21.46
CA GLY A 195 14.04 13.18 22.14
C GLY A 195 13.08 14.33 22.47
N ILE A 196 11.82 14.27 22.03
CA ILE A 196 10.81 15.34 22.14
C ILE A 196 9.43 14.80 22.52
N ASP A 197 8.54 15.65 23.02
CA ASP A 197 7.16 15.25 23.33
C ASP A 197 6.36 15.12 22.02
N VAL A 198 5.93 13.90 21.73
CA VAL A 198 5.32 13.53 20.44
C VAL A 198 3.99 12.82 20.63
N ALA A 199 3.09 13.00 19.66
CA ALA A 199 1.86 12.22 19.60
C ALA A 199 2.14 10.79 19.14
N PHE A 200 1.37 9.84 19.69
CA PHE A 200 1.51 8.43 19.36
C PHE A 200 0.15 7.73 19.32
N LEU A 201 0.07 6.67 18.51
CA LEU A 201 -0.99 5.68 18.55
C LEU A 201 -0.48 4.44 19.28
N LEU A 202 -1.37 3.77 20.01
CA LEU A 202 -1.04 2.63 20.85
C LEU A 202 -2.01 1.47 20.62
N LEU A 203 -1.54 0.40 20.02
CA LEU A 203 -2.28 -0.83 19.83
C LEU A 203 -1.81 -1.87 20.85
N SER A 204 -2.63 -2.18 21.85
CA SER A 204 -2.30 -3.20 22.86
C SER A 204 -3.42 -4.25 22.97
N TYR A 205 -3.02 -5.52 22.93
CA TYR A 205 -3.90 -6.67 23.11
C TYR A 205 -4.03 -7.11 24.58
N THR A 206 -3.15 -6.58 25.45
CA THR A 206 -2.96 -7.02 26.83
C THR A 206 -3.45 -6.00 27.85
N LYS A 207 -4.04 -4.89 27.39
CA LYS A 207 -4.59 -3.85 28.27
C LYS A 207 -5.60 -4.47 29.24
N GLN A 208 -5.39 -4.27 30.55
CA GLN A 208 -6.29 -4.79 31.57
C GLN A 208 -7.71 -4.27 31.30
N ILE A 209 -8.65 -5.20 31.09
CA ILE A 209 -10.03 -4.89 30.73
C ILE A 209 -10.75 -4.45 32.00
N THR A 210 -10.73 -3.15 32.28
CA THR A 210 -11.45 -2.59 33.43
C THR A 210 -12.81 -2.04 33.02
N THR A 211 -12.97 -1.67 31.76
CA THR A 211 -14.18 -1.00 31.25
C THR A 211 -14.74 -1.64 29.97
N THR A 212 -16.06 -1.51 29.76
CA THR A 212 -16.76 -1.99 28.55
C THR A 212 -16.19 -1.38 27.26
N LYS A 213 -15.68 -0.14 27.34
CA LYS A 213 -15.04 0.57 26.22
C LYS A 213 -13.73 -0.10 25.79
N GLU A 214 -12.92 -0.57 26.74
CA GLU A 214 -11.67 -1.29 26.45
C GLU A 214 -11.95 -2.66 25.81
N ARG A 215 -13.01 -3.34 26.24
CA ARG A 215 -13.46 -4.60 25.62
C ARG A 215 -13.87 -4.42 24.16
N ILE A 216 -14.58 -3.33 23.84
CA ILE A 216 -14.93 -2.99 22.46
C ILE A 216 -13.67 -2.70 21.64
N ASN A 217 -12.72 -1.92 22.18
CA ASN A 217 -11.46 -1.61 21.49
C ASN A 217 -10.64 -2.87 21.17
N GLN A 218 -10.59 -3.84 22.09
CA GLN A 218 -9.89 -5.10 21.86
C GLN A 218 -10.55 -5.93 20.74
N ILE A 219 -11.88 -6.03 20.73
CA ILE A 219 -12.63 -6.71 19.66
C ILE A 219 -12.39 -6.03 18.31
N VAL A 220 -12.47 -4.69 18.28
CA VAL A 220 -12.23 -3.90 17.06
C VAL A 220 -10.78 -4.06 16.58
N SER A 221 -9.80 -4.15 17.48
CA SER A 221 -8.41 -4.43 17.14
C SER A 221 -8.24 -5.81 16.49
N ILE A 222 -8.89 -6.85 17.03
CA ILE A 222 -8.86 -8.21 16.45
C ILE A 222 -9.51 -8.21 15.06
N ILE A 223 -10.68 -7.57 14.91
CA ILE A 223 -11.36 -7.43 13.61
C ILE A 223 -10.43 -6.71 12.62
N SER A 224 -9.72 -5.68 13.05
CA SER A 224 -8.79 -4.94 12.19
C SER A 224 -7.60 -5.78 11.74
N GLY A 225 -7.02 -6.58 12.64
CA GLY A 225 -5.94 -7.52 12.30
C GLY A 225 -6.39 -8.59 11.32
N PHE A 226 -7.56 -9.18 11.54
CA PHE A 226 -8.13 -10.17 10.61
C PHE A 226 -8.46 -9.54 9.25
N GLY A 227 -9.07 -8.35 9.26
CA GLY A 227 -9.36 -7.58 8.05
C GLY A 227 -8.09 -7.29 7.25
N TYR A 228 -6.99 -6.96 7.93
CA TYR A 228 -5.71 -6.65 7.29
C TYR A 228 -5.11 -7.89 6.62
N LEU A 229 -5.11 -9.02 7.33
CA LEU A 229 -4.66 -10.30 6.79
C LEU A 229 -5.50 -10.74 5.59
N ALA A 230 -6.83 -10.69 5.71
CA ALA A 230 -7.76 -11.04 4.64
C ALA A 230 -7.56 -10.15 3.40
N SER A 231 -7.33 -8.86 3.61
CA SER A 231 -7.07 -7.88 2.55
C SER A 231 -5.77 -8.17 1.80
N LEU A 232 -4.70 -8.50 2.52
CA LEU A 232 -3.42 -8.90 1.92
C LEU A 232 -3.55 -10.18 1.08
N LEU A 233 -4.18 -11.22 1.63
CA LEU A 233 -4.39 -12.49 0.94
C LEU A 233 -5.23 -12.30 -0.33
N LEU A 234 -6.32 -11.54 -0.24
CA LEU A 234 -7.17 -11.23 -1.38
C LEU A 234 -6.42 -10.42 -2.44
N SER A 235 -5.63 -9.42 -2.03
CA SER A 235 -4.81 -8.59 -2.92
C SER A 235 -3.83 -9.45 -3.72
N VAL A 236 -3.08 -10.33 -3.06
CA VAL A 236 -2.15 -11.26 -3.70
C VAL A 236 -2.88 -12.20 -4.67
N PHE A 237 -4.01 -12.77 -4.26
CA PHE A 237 -4.79 -13.67 -5.11
C PHE A 237 -5.27 -12.99 -6.40
N ILE A 238 -5.81 -11.77 -6.30
CA ILE A 238 -6.26 -10.98 -7.45
C ILE A 238 -5.08 -10.67 -8.38
N MET A 239 -3.93 -10.26 -7.84
CA MET A 239 -2.74 -9.96 -8.64
C MET A 239 -2.24 -11.19 -9.41
N ILE A 240 -2.16 -12.35 -8.76
CA ILE A 240 -1.75 -13.62 -9.40
C ILE A 240 -2.72 -13.98 -10.52
N PHE A 241 -4.03 -13.96 -10.24
CA PHE A 241 -5.06 -14.28 -11.21
C PHE A 241 -4.98 -13.36 -12.45
N CYS A 242 -4.89 -12.05 -12.23
CA CYS A 242 -4.80 -11.07 -13.31
C CYS A 242 -3.53 -11.27 -14.14
N THR A 243 -2.39 -11.49 -13.49
CA THR A 243 -1.09 -11.71 -14.16
C THR A 243 -1.13 -12.94 -15.06
N VAL A 244 -1.62 -14.07 -14.54
CA VAL A 244 -1.73 -15.32 -15.31
C VAL A 244 -2.63 -15.12 -16.52
N LYS A 245 -3.81 -14.51 -16.35
CA LYS A 245 -4.76 -14.29 -17.46
C LYS A 245 -4.20 -13.34 -18.52
N ILE A 246 -3.54 -12.25 -18.12
CA ILE A 246 -2.87 -11.33 -19.05
C ILE A 246 -1.81 -12.08 -19.86
N ASN A 247 -0.94 -12.85 -19.20
CA ASN A 247 0.14 -13.60 -19.87
C ASN A 247 -0.42 -14.65 -20.85
N MET A 248 -1.49 -15.35 -20.47
CA MET A 248 -2.18 -16.27 -21.37
C MET A 248 -2.72 -15.55 -22.61
N LYS A 249 -3.35 -14.38 -22.44
CA LYS A 249 -3.93 -13.62 -23.56
C LYS A 249 -2.87 -13.05 -24.49
N VAL A 250 -1.77 -12.55 -23.93
CA VAL A 250 -0.61 -12.07 -24.71
C VAL A 250 0.01 -13.21 -25.51
N ARG A 251 0.15 -14.40 -24.92
CA ARG A 251 0.65 -15.60 -25.62
C ARG A 251 -0.28 -16.02 -26.77
N GLU A 252 -1.59 -16.03 -26.54
CA GLU A 252 -2.60 -16.29 -27.57
C GLU A 252 -2.48 -15.28 -28.73
N SER A 253 -2.44 -13.98 -28.42
CA SER A 253 -2.32 -12.92 -29.42
C SER A 253 -1.02 -13.02 -30.24
N LYS A 254 0.10 -13.38 -29.62
CA LYS A 254 1.39 -13.59 -30.31
C LYS A 254 1.31 -14.77 -31.28
N ASN A 255 0.68 -15.88 -30.85
CA ASN A 255 0.48 -17.05 -31.71
C ASN A 255 -0.44 -16.73 -32.89
N THR A 256 -1.54 -16.02 -32.67
CA THR A 256 -2.43 -15.57 -33.74
C THR A 256 -1.72 -14.64 -34.72
N SER A 257 -0.94 -13.67 -34.23
CA SER A 257 -0.16 -12.77 -35.08
C SER A 257 0.86 -13.53 -35.94
N ASN A 258 1.59 -14.48 -35.36
CA ASN A 258 2.53 -15.32 -36.10
C ASN A 258 1.82 -16.16 -37.18
N ASN A 259 0.65 -16.72 -36.86
CA ASN A 259 -0.14 -17.50 -37.81
C ASN A 259 -0.69 -16.64 -38.96
N LEU A 260 -1.17 -15.43 -38.66
CA LEU A 260 -1.61 -14.47 -39.68
C LEU A 260 -0.46 -14.05 -40.60
N LEU A 261 0.73 -13.80 -40.04
CA LEU A 261 1.92 -13.44 -40.82
C LEU A 261 2.37 -14.61 -41.71
N ALA A 262 2.27 -15.85 -41.22
CA ALA A 262 2.52 -17.05 -42.02
C ALA A 262 1.49 -17.21 -43.16
N LEU A 263 0.20 -16.96 -42.89
CA LEU A 263 -0.86 -16.97 -43.91
C LEU A 263 -0.63 -15.88 -44.97
N GLN A 264 -0.29 -14.66 -44.56
CA GLN A 264 0.02 -13.55 -45.48
C GLN A 264 1.21 -13.88 -46.38
N LYS A 265 2.27 -14.50 -45.83
CA LYS A 265 3.42 -14.99 -46.63
C LYS A 265 3.02 -16.06 -47.64
N LYS A 266 2.15 -17.02 -47.25
CA LYS A 266 1.63 -18.04 -48.17
C LYS A 266 0.79 -17.43 -49.28
N MET A 267 -0.11 -16.52 -48.95
CA MET A 267 -0.97 -15.83 -49.92
C MET A 267 -0.14 -15.00 -50.92
N ASN A 268 0.86 -14.26 -50.44
CA ASN A 268 1.78 -13.52 -51.31
C ASN A 268 2.58 -14.44 -52.26
N ARG A 269 3.01 -15.63 -51.79
CA ARG A 269 3.66 -16.61 -52.67
C ARG A 269 2.72 -17.10 -53.77
N VAL A 270 1.47 -17.43 -53.42
CA VAL A 270 0.46 -17.89 -54.40
C VAL A 270 0.18 -16.82 -55.44
N LEU A 271 -0.01 -15.57 -55.01
CA LEU A 271 -0.20 -14.42 -55.92
C LEU A 271 0.99 -14.23 -56.86
N LEU A 272 2.23 -14.31 -56.35
CA LEU A 272 3.43 -14.20 -57.18
C LEU A 272 3.56 -15.34 -58.19
N THR A 273 3.18 -16.58 -57.81
CA THR A 273 3.14 -17.70 -58.76
C THR A 273 2.06 -17.53 -59.83
N GLN A 274 0.87 -17.04 -59.47
CA GLN A 274 -0.22 -16.76 -60.43
C GLN A 274 0.18 -15.66 -61.43
N VAL A 275 0.79 -14.58 -60.95
CA VAL A 275 1.30 -13.50 -61.83
C VAL A 275 2.39 -14.01 -62.78
N ARG A 276 3.33 -14.85 -62.29
CA ARG A 276 4.33 -15.47 -63.17
C ARG A 276 3.69 -16.38 -64.23
N HIS A 277 2.69 -17.16 -63.85
CA HIS A 277 2.03 -18.09 -64.76
C HIS A 277 1.20 -17.38 -65.84
N MET A 278 0.63 -16.21 -65.53
CA MET A 278 -0.03 -15.35 -66.52
C MET A 278 0.99 -14.70 -67.48
N ASN A 279 2.14 -14.25 -66.96
CA ASN A 279 3.19 -13.66 -67.80
C ASN A 279 3.91 -14.67 -68.70
N SER A 280 3.83 -15.97 -68.42
CA SER A 280 4.39 -17.02 -69.29
C SER A 280 3.44 -17.51 -70.38
N GLN A 281 2.22 -16.98 -70.45
CA GLN A 281 1.21 -17.31 -71.47
C GLN A 281 1.00 -16.18 -72.50
N ILE A 282 1.78 -15.11 -72.41
CA ILE A 282 1.88 -14.01 -73.38
C ILE A 282 3.23 -14.15 -74.08
#